data_AF-A0AAV0VL39-F1
#
_entry.id   AF-A0AAV0VL39-F1
#
_cell.length_a   1.000
_cell.length_b   1.000
_cell.length_c   1.000
_cell.angle_alpha   90.00
_cell.angle_beta   90.00
_cell.angle_gamma   90.00
#
_symmetry.space_group_name_H-M   'P 1'
#
loop_
_entity.id
_entity.type
_entity.pdbx_description
1 polymer ?
#
loop_
_entity_poly.entity_id
_entity_poly.type
_entity_poly.pdbx_seq_one_letter_code
_entity_poly.pdbx_strand_id
1 'polypeptide(L)'
;MYLNNFDTNTTQVIFELQNGLQKRFSNLEMSNFLTRCTFLDPIFKQFPLSENTATETKNNIINATTQVTKNKSDNLQDQIAITPTNDTLVERDEFCIWNSFDTTASRIAPLATNTSKGIIEVNIGEALLLITGDPLKWWKEHGYNYPNLSILARQKCCSMAKSVLCERVFFKSWICF
;
A
#
# COMPACT_ATOMS: atom_id res chain seq x y z
N MET A 1 -34.25 -16.48 -6.82
CA MET A 1 -35.36 -17.19 -7.49
C MET A 1 -34.91 -18.48 -8.20
N TYR A 2 -33.89 -19.20 -7.69
CA TYR A 2 -33.32 -20.42 -8.32
C TYR A 2 -33.25 -21.64 -7.37
N LEU A 3 -33.74 -21.55 -6.14
CA LEU A 3 -33.56 -22.60 -5.12
C LEU A 3 -34.56 -23.77 -5.21
N ASN A 4 -35.59 -23.68 -6.06
CA ASN A 4 -36.71 -24.64 -6.03
C ASN A 4 -36.55 -25.88 -6.92
N ASN A 5 -35.40 -26.09 -7.57
CA ASN A 5 -35.18 -27.21 -8.52
C ASN A 5 -34.02 -28.15 -8.15
N PHE A 6 -33.40 -27.98 -6.97
CA PHE A 6 -32.27 -28.84 -6.56
C PHE A 6 -32.73 -29.95 -5.62
N ASP A 7 -32.13 -31.13 -5.76
CA ASP A 7 -32.33 -32.27 -4.86
C ASP A 7 -31.95 -31.90 -3.41
N THR A 8 -32.61 -32.53 -2.44
CA THR A 8 -32.43 -32.28 -1.00
C THR A 8 -30.96 -32.46 -0.59
N ASN A 9 -30.28 -33.47 -1.14
CA ASN A 9 -28.86 -33.72 -0.85
C ASN A 9 -27.96 -32.61 -1.39
N THR A 10 -28.28 -32.08 -2.58
CA THR A 10 -27.50 -30.99 -3.19
C THR A 10 -27.65 -29.71 -2.37
N THR A 11 -28.86 -29.44 -1.88
CA THR A 11 -29.13 -28.30 -1.00
C THR A 11 -28.36 -28.41 0.32
N GLN A 12 -28.27 -29.61 0.90
CA GLN A 12 -27.49 -29.86 2.10
C GLN A 12 -26.00 -29.60 1.87
N VAL A 13 -25.43 -30.09 0.76
CA VAL A 13 -24.01 -29.85 0.43
C VAL A 13 -23.72 -28.36 0.23
N ILE A 14 -24.62 -27.64 -0.45
CA ILE A 14 -24.49 -26.19 -0.63
C ILE A 14 -24.51 -25.47 0.73
N PHE A 15 -25.40 -25.88 1.64
CA PHE A 15 -25.50 -25.30 2.98
C PHE A 15 -24.21 -25.53 3.79
N GLU A 16 -23.69 -26.75 3.81
CA GLU A 16 -22.44 -27.07 4.51
C GLU A 16 -21.24 -26.32 3.91
N LEU A 17 -21.17 -26.17 2.59
CA LEU A 17 -20.14 -25.37 1.92
C LEU A 17 -20.25 -23.89 2.31
N GLN A 18 -21.45 -23.32 2.29
CA GLN A 18 -21.67 -21.93 2.70
C GLN A 18 -21.28 -21.70 4.16
N ASN A 19 -21.67 -22.59 5.07
CA ASN A 19 -21.29 -22.53 6.48
C ASN A 19 -19.77 -22.66 6.66
N GLY A 20 -19.13 -23.58 5.92
CA GLY A 20 -17.68 -23.75 5.94
C GLY A 20 -16.95 -22.50 5.45
N LEU A 21 -17.44 -21.86 4.39
CA LEU A 21 -16.89 -20.61 3.87
C LEU A 21 -17.08 -19.47 4.88
N GLN A 22 -18.29 -19.29 5.41
CA GLN A 22 -18.56 -18.26 6.41
C GLN A 22 -17.68 -18.45 7.64
N LYS A 23 -17.61 -19.66 8.20
CA LYS A 23 -16.80 -19.93 9.40
C LYS A 23 -15.32 -19.60 9.21
N ARG A 24 -14.78 -19.79 7.99
CA ARG A 24 -13.35 -19.56 7.69
C ARG A 24 -13.05 -18.12 7.28
N PHE A 25 -13.96 -17.46 6.57
CA PHE A 25 -13.69 -16.19 5.90
C PHE A 25 -14.49 -15.00 6.45
N SER A 26 -15.40 -15.19 7.39
CA SER A 26 -16.21 -14.10 7.99
C SER A 26 -15.38 -13.02 8.66
N ASN A 27 -14.22 -13.37 9.23
CA ASN A 27 -13.39 -12.47 10.02
C ASN A 27 -12.14 -11.97 9.28
N LEU A 28 -12.09 -12.09 7.94
CA LEU A 28 -10.91 -11.65 7.17
C LEU A 28 -10.61 -10.16 7.37
N GLU A 29 -11.66 -9.34 7.44
CA GLU A 29 -11.54 -7.89 7.62
C GLU A 29 -11.11 -7.49 9.04
N MET A 30 -11.19 -8.39 10.03
CA MET A 30 -10.68 -8.11 11.38
C MET A 30 -9.16 -8.12 11.45
N SER A 31 -8.50 -8.75 10.47
CA SER A 31 -7.05 -8.81 10.43
C SER A 31 -6.48 -7.58 9.74
N ASN A 32 -5.89 -6.68 10.53
CA ASN A 32 -5.13 -5.53 10.05
C ASN A 32 -4.05 -5.90 9.02
N PHE A 33 -3.51 -7.11 9.10
CA PHE A 33 -2.51 -7.58 8.17
C PHE A 33 -3.13 -7.85 6.77
N LEU A 34 -4.25 -8.59 6.75
CA LEU A 34 -4.93 -8.95 5.51
C LEU A 34 -5.53 -7.72 4.84
N THR A 35 -6.19 -6.84 5.60
CA THR A 35 -6.79 -5.61 5.05
C THR A 35 -5.73 -4.72 4.41
N ARG A 36 -4.56 -4.58 5.05
CA ARG A 36 -3.42 -3.84 4.47
C ARG A 36 -2.88 -4.49 3.20
N CYS A 37 -2.74 -5.82 3.16
CA CYS A 37 -2.28 -6.52 1.96
C CYS A 37 -3.26 -6.36 0.81
N THR A 38 -4.56 -6.53 1.08
CA THR A 38 -5.63 -6.33 0.11
C THR A 38 -5.66 -4.89 -0.42
N PHE A 39 -5.48 -3.89 0.45
CA PHE A 39 -5.43 -2.49 0.05
C PHE A 39 -4.20 -2.16 -0.80
N LEU A 40 -3.05 -2.75 -0.48
CA LEU A 40 -1.81 -2.57 -1.24
C LEU A 40 -1.79 -3.37 -2.55
N ASP A 41 -2.68 -4.34 -2.73
CA ASP A 41 -2.81 -5.07 -3.98
C ASP A 41 -3.43 -4.17 -5.06
N PRO A 42 -2.75 -3.93 -6.19
CA PRO A 42 -3.25 -3.09 -7.27
C PRO A 42 -4.52 -3.63 -7.94
N ILE A 43 -4.84 -4.92 -7.77
CA ILE A 43 -6.07 -5.54 -8.30
C ILE A 43 -7.27 -5.23 -7.39
N PHE A 44 -7.07 -5.33 -6.07
CA PHE A 44 -8.17 -5.27 -5.10
C PHE A 44 -8.38 -3.87 -4.50
N LYS A 45 -7.31 -3.21 -4.07
CA LYS A 45 -7.35 -1.93 -3.35
C LYS A 45 -8.40 -1.96 -2.23
N GLN A 46 -9.26 -0.95 -2.18
CA GLN A 46 -10.35 -0.83 -1.20
C GLN A 46 -11.62 -1.60 -1.59
N PHE A 47 -11.72 -2.10 -2.83
CA PHE A 47 -12.98 -2.62 -3.38
C PHE A 47 -13.58 -3.83 -2.64
N PRO A 48 -12.79 -4.84 -2.21
CA PRO A 48 -13.35 -5.99 -1.49
C PRO A 48 -13.52 -5.74 0.02
N LEU A 49 -13.22 -4.54 0.52
CA LEU A 49 -13.34 -4.21 1.94
C LEU A 49 -14.64 -3.45 2.20
N SER A 50 -15.22 -3.64 3.39
CA SER A 50 -16.27 -2.73 3.86
C SER A 50 -15.78 -1.29 3.97
N GLU A 51 -16.68 -0.31 3.80
CA GLU A 51 -16.34 1.12 3.75
C GLU A 51 -15.62 1.61 5.02
N ASN A 52 -16.07 1.13 6.19
CA ASN A 52 -15.45 1.44 7.48
C ASN A 52 -14.02 0.86 7.56
N THR A 53 -13.84 -0.40 7.18
CA THR A 53 -12.52 -1.05 7.21
C THR A 53 -11.58 -0.45 6.16
N ALA A 54 -12.09 -0.06 4.99
CA ALA A 54 -11.31 0.61 3.95
C ALA A 54 -10.75 1.95 4.42
N THR A 55 -11.57 2.80 5.04
CA THR A 55 -11.16 4.10 5.56
C THR A 55 -10.16 3.97 6.72
N GLU A 56 -10.39 3.03 7.63
CA GLU A 56 -9.44 2.72 8.71
C GLU A 56 -8.11 2.21 8.16
N THR A 57 -8.15 1.30 7.19
CA THR A 57 -6.95 0.74 6.54
C THR A 57 -6.18 1.82 5.80
N LYS A 58 -6.87 2.74 5.12
CA LYS A 58 -6.28 3.89 4.43
C LYS A 58 -5.53 4.79 5.41
N ASN A 59 -6.13 5.15 6.54
CA ASN A 59 -5.48 5.95 7.58
C ASN A 59 -4.25 5.24 8.17
N ASN A 60 -4.36 3.93 8.40
CA ASN A 60 -3.24 3.10 8.85
C ASN A 60 -2.08 3.09 7.86
N ILE A 61 -2.37 2.98 6.56
CA ILE A 61 -1.36 2.99 5.50
C ILE A 61 -0.73 4.38 5.36
N ILE A 62 -1.52 5.44 5.41
CA ILE A 62 -1.00 6.83 5.42
C ILE A 62 0.02 6.99 6.55
N ASN A 63 -0.34 6.60 7.79
CA ASN A 63 0.58 6.66 8.93
C ASN A 63 1.86 5.84 8.67
N ALA A 64 1.72 4.61 8.18
CA ALA A 64 2.88 3.78 7.82
C ALA A 64 3.78 4.44 6.76
N THR A 65 3.19 5.07 5.73
CA THR A 65 3.91 5.80 4.68
C THR A 65 4.64 7.01 5.25
N THR A 66 4.03 7.73 6.19
CA THR A 66 4.72 8.85 6.87
C THR A 66 5.93 8.39 7.67
N GLN A 67 5.86 7.21 8.31
CA GLN A 67 6.97 6.66 9.07
C GLN A 67 8.12 6.23 8.16
N VAL A 68 7.82 5.60 7.02
CA VAL A 68 8.83 5.27 6.00
C VAL A 68 9.52 6.55 5.49
N THR A 69 8.74 7.62 5.27
CA THR A 69 9.28 8.91 4.82
C THR A 69 10.22 9.52 5.87
N LYS A 70 9.82 9.51 7.15
CA LYS A 70 10.66 9.99 8.27
C LYS A 70 11.97 9.20 8.40
N ASN A 71 11.87 7.88 8.40
CA ASN A 71 13.05 7.02 8.51
C ASN A 71 14.02 7.24 7.34
N LYS A 72 13.52 7.53 6.14
CA LYS A 72 14.37 7.86 4.98
C LYS A 72 15.08 9.20 5.14
N SER A 73 14.42 10.23 5.68
CA SER A 73 15.08 11.50 6.00
C SER A 73 16.14 11.37 7.09
N ASP A 74 15.89 10.56 8.13
CA ASP A 74 16.85 10.34 9.21
C ASP A 74 18.06 9.52 8.73
N ASN A 75 17.87 8.53 7.83
CA ASN A 75 18.95 7.72 7.28
C ASN A 75 19.82 8.48 6.25
N LEU A 76 19.26 9.51 5.60
CA LEU A 76 20.04 10.43 4.75
C LEU A 76 20.91 11.40 5.55
N GLN A 77 20.68 11.52 6.87
CA GLN A 77 21.45 12.40 7.74
C GLN A 77 22.78 11.78 8.21
N ASP A 78 22.98 10.46 8.04
CA ASP A 78 24.19 9.75 8.46
C ASP A 78 25.24 9.54 7.34
N GLN A 79 25.02 10.04 6.13
CA GLN A 79 26.03 9.99 5.05
C GLN A 79 26.19 11.27 4.24
N ILE A 80 25.79 12.42 4.79
CA ILE A 80 26.09 13.71 4.19
C ILE A 80 26.34 14.73 5.31
N ALA A 81 27.59 14.82 5.79
CA ALA A 81 28.11 16.06 6.33
C ALA A 81 28.28 17.05 5.16
N ILE A 82 27.18 17.64 4.70
CA ILE A 82 27.19 18.83 3.86
C ILE A 82 26.77 19.97 4.77
N THR A 83 27.81 20.72 5.17
CA THR A 83 27.82 22.16 5.37
C THR A 83 26.62 22.84 4.70
N PRO A 84 25.92 23.81 5.33
CA PRO A 84 24.82 24.52 4.67
C PRO A 84 25.29 25.00 3.30
N THR A 85 24.83 24.32 2.25
CA THR A 85 25.09 24.73 0.88
C THR A 85 24.25 25.96 0.70
N ASN A 86 24.92 27.10 0.62
CA ASN A 86 24.37 28.33 0.11
C ASN A 86 23.87 28.02 -1.30
N ASP A 87 22.62 27.56 -1.42
CA ASP A 87 21.88 27.57 -2.66
C ASP A 87 21.91 29.02 -3.14
N THR A 88 22.57 29.20 -4.28
CA THR A 88 22.75 30.41 -5.07
C THR A 88 21.67 31.46 -4.74
N LEU A 89 21.98 32.38 -3.83
CA LEU A 89 21.24 33.63 -3.70
C LEU A 89 21.58 34.40 -4.98
N VAL A 90 20.78 34.20 -6.03
CA VAL A 90 20.67 35.21 -7.06
C VAL A 90 20.14 36.43 -6.31
N GLU A 91 21.02 37.38 -5.99
CA GLU A 91 20.65 38.70 -5.47
C GLU A 91 19.64 39.30 -6.46
N ARG A 92 18.36 39.07 -6.18
CA ARG A 92 17.26 39.69 -6.90
C ARG A 92 17.09 41.06 -6.30
N ASP A 93 17.03 42.05 -7.18
CA ASP A 93 16.80 43.45 -6.85
C ASP A 93 15.69 43.61 -5.78
N GLU A 94 15.92 44.49 -4.80
CA GLU A 94 15.03 44.71 -3.66
C GLU A 94 13.60 45.11 -4.11
N PHE A 95 13.50 45.71 -5.30
CA PHE A 95 12.24 46.13 -5.94
C PHE A 95 11.62 45.08 -6.88
N CYS A 96 12.13 43.85 -6.90
CA CYS A 96 11.58 42.82 -7.76
C CYS A 96 10.13 42.52 -7.37
N ILE A 97 9.19 42.78 -8.27
CA ILE A 97 7.75 42.51 -8.11
C ILE A 97 7.52 41.06 -7.65
N TRP A 98 8.34 40.15 -8.16
CA TRP A 98 8.30 38.74 -7.83
C TRP A 98 8.69 38.42 -6.38
N ASN A 99 9.40 39.28 -5.63
CA ASN A 99 9.68 39.01 -4.21
C ASN A 99 8.39 38.96 -3.38
N SER A 100 7.44 39.85 -3.67
CA SER A 100 6.12 39.83 -3.01
C SER A 100 5.32 38.58 -3.37
N PHE A 101 5.46 38.13 -4.62
CA PHE A 101 4.86 36.89 -5.11
C PHE A 101 5.50 35.67 -4.47
N ASP A 102 6.83 35.58 -4.45
CA ASP A 102 7.60 34.47 -3.86
C ASP A 102 7.37 34.37 -2.35
N THR A 103 7.26 35.51 -1.66
CA THR A 103 6.88 35.57 -0.23
C THR A 103 5.45 35.08 -0.02
N THR A 104 4.53 35.48 -0.89
CA THR A 104 3.13 35.04 -0.83
C THR A 104 2.99 33.57 -1.20
N ALA A 105 3.71 33.10 -2.22
CA ALA A 105 3.76 31.72 -2.68
C ALA A 105 4.39 30.83 -1.62
N SER A 106 5.45 31.27 -0.94
CA SER A 106 6.05 30.53 0.18
C SER A 106 5.13 30.45 1.39
N ARG A 107 4.27 31.47 1.61
CA ARG A 107 3.26 31.49 2.66
C ARG A 107 2.03 30.64 2.32
N ILE A 108 1.66 30.55 1.04
CA ILE A 108 0.53 29.74 0.55
C ILE A 108 0.96 28.30 0.29
N ALA A 109 2.24 28.06 0.01
CA ALA A 109 2.80 26.74 -0.16
C ALA A 109 2.52 25.96 1.13
N PRO A 110 1.68 24.91 1.08
CA PRO A 110 1.41 24.13 2.27
C PRO A 110 2.74 23.56 2.73
N LEU A 111 3.12 23.82 3.98
CA LEU A 111 4.27 23.21 4.63
C LEU A 111 4.17 21.71 4.37
N ALA A 112 4.99 21.20 3.45
CA ALA A 112 4.87 19.86 2.88
C ALA A 112 5.31 18.83 3.93
N THR A 113 4.46 18.66 4.93
CA THR A 113 4.64 17.76 6.05
C THR A 113 4.70 16.34 5.50
N ASN A 114 5.50 15.47 6.10
CA ASN A 114 5.60 14.06 5.69
C ASN A 114 4.22 13.38 5.62
N THR A 115 3.24 13.85 6.40
CA THR A 115 1.82 13.48 6.33
C THR A 115 1.15 13.85 5.02
N SER A 116 1.32 15.08 4.53
CA SER A 116 0.73 15.53 3.25
C SER A 116 1.30 14.71 2.08
N LYS A 117 2.60 14.41 2.10
CA LYS A 117 3.23 13.54 1.09
C LYS A 117 2.63 12.13 1.10
N GLY A 118 2.46 11.54 2.28
CA GLY A 118 1.84 10.22 2.42
C GLY A 118 0.37 10.16 1.97
N ILE A 119 -0.43 11.21 2.26
CA ILE A 119 -1.82 11.30 1.81
C ILE A 119 -1.90 11.38 0.28
N ILE A 120 -1.09 12.25 -0.33
CA ILE A 120 -1.07 12.44 -1.79
C ILE A 120 -0.70 11.13 -2.48
N GLU A 121 0.34 10.45 -2.01
CA GLU A 121 0.83 9.21 -2.60
C GLU A 121 -0.20 8.08 -2.53
N VAL A 122 -0.90 7.94 -1.40
CA VAL A 122 -1.96 6.92 -1.24
C VAL A 122 -3.16 7.21 -2.13
N ASN A 123 -3.60 8.47 -2.22
CA ASN A 123 -4.75 8.88 -3.05
C ASN A 123 -4.47 8.73 -4.55
N ILE A 124 -3.25 9.06 -5.01
CA ILE A 124 -2.87 8.91 -6.43
C ILE A 124 -2.74 7.42 -6.80
N GLY A 125 -2.48 6.55 -5.81
CA GLY A 125 -2.33 5.11 -5.99
C GLY A 125 -3.64 4.33 -6.19
N GLU A 126 -4.80 4.98 -6.29
CA GLU A 126 -6.12 4.33 -6.33
C GLU A 126 -6.52 3.77 -7.71
N ALA A 127 -5.68 3.93 -8.75
CA ALA A 127 -5.96 3.34 -10.06
C ALA A 127 -5.93 1.80 -10.02
N LEU A 128 -7.02 1.17 -10.50
CA LEU A 128 -7.19 -0.30 -10.49
C LEU A 128 -6.45 -0.95 -11.66
N LEU A 129 -5.75 -2.05 -11.37
CA LEU A 129 -5.20 -2.97 -12.38
C LEU A 129 -6.29 -3.91 -12.88
N LEU A 130 -6.27 -4.24 -14.18
CA LEU A 130 -7.02 -5.40 -14.67
C LEU A 130 -6.50 -6.69 -14.01
N ILE A 131 -7.42 -7.60 -13.67
CA ILE A 131 -7.14 -8.89 -13.00
C ILE A 131 -6.11 -9.78 -13.73
N THR A 132 -5.86 -9.50 -15.01
CA THR A 132 -4.91 -10.23 -15.87
C THR A 132 -3.46 -9.76 -15.74
N GLY A 133 -3.20 -8.64 -15.04
CA GLY A 133 -1.86 -8.10 -14.85
C GLY A 133 -1.12 -8.77 -13.69
N ASP A 134 0.21 -8.71 -13.72
CA ASP A 134 1.07 -9.12 -12.60
C ASP A 134 1.23 -7.96 -11.60
N PRO A 135 0.72 -8.09 -10.35
CA PRO A 135 0.81 -7.06 -9.32
C PRO A 135 2.26 -6.65 -8.99
N LEU A 136 3.20 -7.59 -9.03
CA LEU A 136 4.61 -7.32 -8.71
C LEU A 136 5.27 -6.54 -9.85
N LYS A 137 4.93 -6.88 -11.10
CA LYS A 137 5.37 -6.12 -12.27
C LYS A 137 4.81 -4.69 -12.23
N TRP A 138 3.54 -4.53 -11.84
CA TRP A 138 2.92 -3.21 -11.70
C TRP A 138 3.66 -2.34 -10.68
N TRP A 139 3.95 -2.88 -9.49
CA TRP A 139 4.71 -2.16 -8.47
C TRP A 139 6.13 -1.81 -8.90
N LYS A 140 6.76 -2.65 -9.74
CA LYS A 140 8.07 -2.36 -10.32
C LYS A 140 8.03 -1.19 -11.31
N GLU A 141 6.99 -1.13 -12.14
CA GLU A 141 6.81 -0.09 -13.15
C GLU A 141 6.34 1.25 -12.55
N HIS A 142 5.48 1.19 -11.53
CA HIS A 142 4.88 2.36 -10.89
C HIS A 142 5.61 2.80 -9.62
N GLY A 143 6.65 2.07 -9.19
CA GLY A 143 7.40 2.37 -7.96
C GLY A 143 8.06 3.75 -7.96
N TYR A 144 8.38 4.31 -9.12
CA TYR A 144 8.88 5.69 -9.23
C TYR A 144 7.81 6.72 -8.82
N ASN A 145 6.55 6.49 -9.19
CA ASN A 145 5.44 7.38 -8.85
C ASN A 145 5.03 7.24 -7.37
N TYR A 146 5.32 6.09 -6.77
CA TYR A 146 4.96 5.74 -5.39
C TYR A 146 6.19 5.25 -4.59
N PRO A 147 7.17 6.11 -4.31
CA PRO A 147 8.45 5.71 -3.75
C PRO A 147 8.37 5.17 -2.31
N ASN A 148 7.40 5.60 -1.50
CA ASN A 148 7.26 5.15 -0.11
C ASN A 148 6.23 4.01 0.00
N LEU A 149 5.15 4.10 -0.79
CA LEU A 149 4.09 3.10 -0.81
C LEU A 149 4.57 1.79 -1.46
N SER A 150 5.45 1.84 -2.47
CA SER A 150 6.06 0.64 -3.07
C SER A 150 6.95 -0.13 -2.08
N ILE A 151 7.60 0.57 -1.14
CA ILE A 151 8.36 -0.06 -0.05
C ILE A 151 7.40 -0.84 0.87
N LEU A 152 6.26 -0.22 1.25
CA LEU A 152 5.24 -0.88 2.05
C LEU A 152 4.62 -2.08 1.33
N ALA A 153 4.33 -1.94 0.03
CA ALA A 153 3.82 -3.03 -0.80
C ALA A 153 4.81 -4.20 -0.82
N ARG A 154 6.11 -3.93 -1.01
CA ARG A 154 7.15 -4.98 -0.96
C ARG A 154 7.26 -5.65 0.41
N GLN A 155 7.08 -4.91 1.51
CA GLN A 155 7.14 -5.49 2.85
C GLN A 155 5.91 -6.34 3.19
N LYS A 156 4.72 -5.93 2.73
CA LYS A 156 3.46 -6.54 3.16
C LYS A 156 2.92 -7.56 2.16
N CYS A 157 2.99 -7.29 0.86
CA CYS A 157 2.53 -8.22 -0.19
C CYS A 157 3.44 -9.45 -0.37
N CYS A 158 4.62 -9.49 0.27
CA CYS A 158 5.51 -10.65 0.25
C CYS A 158 5.23 -11.67 1.36
N SER A 159 4.20 -11.50 2.19
CA SER A 159 3.81 -12.55 3.14
C SER A 159 3.18 -13.72 2.40
N MET A 160 3.88 -14.84 2.41
CA MET A 160 3.49 -16.05 1.70
C MET A 160 2.16 -16.58 2.26
N ALA A 161 1.14 -16.68 1.40
CA ALA A 161 -0.16 -17.27 1.76
C ALA A 161 -0.10 -18.78 2.03
N LYS A 162 1.07 -19.41 1.90
CA LYS A 162 1.27 -20.84 2.09
C LYS A 162 2.44 -21.09 3.05
N SER A 163 2.17 -21.83 4.12
CA SER A 163 3.17 -22.49 4.99
C SER A 163 4.00 -23.56 4.26
N VAL A 164 3.65 -23.86 3.00
CA VAL A 164 4.06 -25.04 2.24
C VAL A 164 5.14 -24.74 1.19
N LEU A 165 5.94 -23.68 1.36
CA LEU A 165 7.09 -23.46 0.46
C LEU A 165 8.30 -24.30 0.83
N CYS A 166 8.41 -24.69 2.12
CA CYS A 166 9.51 -25.52 2.56
C CYS A 166 9.33 -26.99 2.14
N GLU A 167 8.11 -27.50 2.00
CA GLU A 167 7.89 -28.92 1.63
C GLU A 167 8.49 -29.26 0.26
N ARG A 168 8.39 -28.37 -0.74
CA ARG A 168 9.03 -28.58 -2.06
C ARG A 168 10.56 -28.59 -2.01
N VAL A 169 11.15 -27.87 -1.06
CA VAL A 169 12.60 -27.89 -0.82
C VAL A 169 12.98 -29.17 -0.07
N PHE A 170 12.18 -29.59 0.91
CA PHE A 170 12.40 -30.81 1.69
C PHE A 170 12.24 -32.09 0.86
N PHE A 171 11.30 -32.17 -0.09
CA PHE A 171 11.17 -33.31 -0.99
C PHE A 171 12.40 -33.50 -1.90
N LYS A 172 13.13 -32.43 -2.21
CA LYS A 172 14.33 -32.51 -3.04
C LYS A 172 15.58 -32.91 -2.25
N SER A 173 15.63 -32.61 -0.95
CA SER A 173 16.73 -33.02 -0.06
C SER A 173 16.55 -34.43 0.52
N TRP A 174 15.33 -34.98 0.56
CA TRP A 174 15.07 -36.34 1.03
C TRP A 174 15.51 -37.43 0.03
N ILE A 175 15.55 -37.13 -1.27
CA ILE A 175 15.90 -38.11 -2.32
C ILE A 175 17.41 -38.41 -2.40
N CYS A 176 18.21 -37.82 -1.51
CA CYS A 176 19.66 -38.01 -1.43
C CYS A 176 20.13 -38.70 -0.13
N PHE A 177 19.25 -39.40 0.59
CA PHE A 177 19.62 -40.28 1.71
C PHE A 177 19.09 -41.70 1.50
#